data_AF-A0A0G2JBN1-F1
#
_entry.id   AF-A0A0G2JBN1-F1
#
_cell.length_a   1.000
_cell.length_b   1.000
_cell.length_c   1.000
_cell.angle_alpha   90.00
_cell.angle_beta   90.00
_cell.angle_gamma   90.00
#
_symmetry.space_group_name_H-M   'P 1'
#
loop_
_entity.id
_entity.type
_entity.pdbx_description
1 polymer ?
#
loop_
_entity_poly.entity_id
_entity_poly.type
_entity_poly.pdbx_seq_one_letter_code
_entity_poly.pdbx_strand_id
1 'polypeptide(L)'
;MPRDHFPWTVEQWDAARAAMARGDPGPKLIFPIIISDASPITSKAKLEEITGPVTAEVEWAHRGSFMKDTEDANAEKIKYCIVKAKQWNFLHKSLEAHQVLLWINGVKRYGYFVPTPGSGDDADSLVIGSVNG
;
A
#
# COMPACT_ATOMS: atom_id res chain seq x y z
N MET A 1 12.62 18.79 -1.88
CA MET A 1 12.66 17.67 -0.92
C MET A 1 11.59 16.67 -1.32
N PRO A 2 11.88 15.37 -1.39
CA PRO A 2 10.95 14.39 -1.94
C PRO A 2 9.76 14.23 -0.99
N ARG A 3 8.63 14.87 -1.33
CA ARG A 3 7.37 14.87 -0.55
C ARG A 3 6.49 13.65 -0.89
N ASP A 4 7.06 12.66 -1.56
CA ASP A 4 6.29 11.64 -2.29
C ASP A 4 6.53 10.21 -1.77
N HIS A 5 7.30 10.02 -0.68
CA HIS A 5 7.60 8.70 -0.14
C HIS A 5 6.95 8.48 1.23
N PHE A 6 5.97 7.59 1.29
CA PHE A 6 5.30 7.11 2.51
C PHE A 6 5.98 5.82 3.03
N PRO A 7 5.99 5.52 4.35
CA PRO A 7 5.39 6.25 5.45
C PRO A 7 6.22 7.45 5.90
N TRP A 8 5.52 8.44 6.42
CA TRP A 8 6.10 9.66 6.95
C TRP A 8 6.33 9.55 8.45
N THR A 9 7.44 10.11 8.90
CA THR A 9 7.73 10.40 10.31
C THR A 9 6.74 11.41 10.89
N VAL A 10 6.66 11.47 12.22
CA VAL A 10 5.79 12.44 12.93
C VAL A 10 6.17 13.88 12.54
N GLU A 11 7.47 14.16 12.43
CA GLU A 11 8.03 15.46 12.07
C GLU A 11 7.65 15.86 10.64
N GLN A 12 7.65 14.89 9.71
CA GLN A 12 7.19 15.11 8.34
C GLN A 12 5.69 15.43 8.28
N TRP A 13 4.88 14.76 9.11
CA TRP A 13 3.46 15.07 9.26
C TRP A 13 3.23 16.47 9.85
N ASP A 14 3.97 16.85 10.89
CA ASP A 14 3.87 18.17 11.50
C ASP A 14 4.28 19.29 10.54
N ALA A 15 5.40 19.10 9.83
CA ALA A 15 5.84 20.05 8.81
C ALA A 15 4.80 20.22 7.70
N ALA A 16 4.18 19.13 7.26
CA ALA A 16 3.13 19.20 6.24
C ALA A 16 1.84 19.85 6.76
N ARG A 17 1.43 19.58 8.01
CA ARG A 17 0.30 20.26 8.65
C ARG A 17 0.54 21.76 8.75
N ALA A 18 1.73 22.16 9.19
CA ALA A 18 2.11 23.57 9.27
C ALA A 18 2.13 24.25 7.89
N ALA A 19 2.58 23.55 6.84
CA ALA A 19 2.54 24.05 5.48
C ALA A 19 1.10 24.24 4.96
N MET A 20 0.25 23.24 5.15
CA MET A 20 -1.18 23.34 4.78
C MET A 20 -1.89 24.48 5.52
N ALA A 21 -1.58 24.71 6.79
CA ALA A 21 -2.14 25.83 7.56
C ALA A 21 -1.77 27.21 7.00
N ARG A 22 -0.65 27.33 6.26
CA ARG A 22 -0.22 28.55 5.58
C ARG A 22 -0.77 28.69 4.15
N GLY A 23 -1.56 27.72 3.68
CA GLY A 23 -2.09 27.69 2.32
C GLY A 23 -1.17 27.01 1.29
N ASP A 24 -0.07 26.39 1.72
CA ASP A 24 0.76 25.59 0.82
C ASP A 24 -0.01 24.33 0.39
N PRO A 25 0.22 23.81 -0.84
CA PRO A 25 -0.34 22.54 -1.26
C PRO A 25 0.05 21.41 -0.30
N GLY A 26 -0.97 20.66 0.13
CA GLY A 26 -0.77 19.48 0.95
C GLY A 26 0.11 18.42 0.27
N PRO A 27 0.62 17.48 1.06
CA PRO A 27 1.51 16.46 0.52
C PRO A 27 0.82 15.50 -0.43
N LYS A 28 1.57 15.03 -1.44
CA LYS A 28 1.10 13.98 -2.34
C LYS A 28 1.25 12.64 -1.63
N LEU A 29 0.25 12.28 -0.84
CA LEU A 29 0.17 10.96 -0.25
C LEU A 29 -0.23 9.95 -1.31
N ILE A 30 0.65 8.97 -1.50
CA ILE A 30 0.49 7.89 -2.46
C ILE A 30 0.41 6.55 -1.74
N PHE A 31 -0.52 5.70 -2.16
CA PHE A 31 -0.82 4.43 -1.51
C PHE A 31 -0.75 3.31 -2.56
N PRO A 32 0.22 2.38 -2.45
CA PRO A 32 0.30 1.21 -3.32
C PRO A 32 -0.84 0.23 -3.01
N ILE A 33 -1.69 -0.06 -4.00
CA ILE A 33 -2.78 -1.04 -3.93
C ILE A 33 -2.40 -2.24 -4.79
N ILE A 34 -2.37 -3.42 -4.18
CA ILE A 34 -2.08 -4.66 -4.89
C ILE A 34 -3.22 -5.00 -5.83
N ILE A 35 -2.86 -5.38 -7.05
CA ILE A 35 -3.73 -5.97 -8.06
C ILE A 35 -3.44 -7.47 -8.09
N SER A 36 -4.46 -8.28 -7.82
CA SER A 36 -4.34 -9.74 -7.77
C SER A 36 -5.68 -10.40 -8.03
N ASP A 37 -5.68 -11.58 -8.63
CA ASP A 37 -6.89 -12.39 -8.84
C ASP A 37 -7.47 -12.93 -7.52
N ALA A 38 -6.69 -12.93 -6.43
CA ALA A 38 -7.16 -13.21 -5.08
C ALA A 38 -7.84 -12.00 -4.41
N SER A 39 -7.89 -10.85 -5.08
CA SER A 39 -8.52 -9.63 -4.60
C SER A 39 -9.77 -9.29 -5.42
N PRO A 40 -10.77 -8.62 -4.83
CA PRO A 40 -11.81 -7.93 -5.60
C PRO A 40 -11.26 -6.89 -6.58
N ILE A 41 -10.02 -6.42 -6.37
CA ILE A 41 -9.30 -5.49 -7.24
C ILE A 41 -8.35 -6.29 -8.14
N THR A 42 -8.91 -6.93 -9.16
CA THR A 42 -8.16 -7.81 -10.09
C THR A 42 -7.43 -7.06 -11.20
N SER A 43 -7.73 -5.77 -11.41
CA SER A 43 -7.10 -4.96 -12.45
C SER A 43 -7.11 -3.47 -12.14
N LYS A 44 -6.32 -2.70 -12.89
CA LYS A 44 -6.37 -1.24 -12.87
C LYS A 44 -7.77 -0.73 -13.22
N ALA A 45 -8.40 -1.28 -14.26
CA ALA A 45 -9.74 -0.88 -14.67
C ALA A 45 -10.74 -1.07 -13.51
N LYS A 46 -10.63 -2.20 -12.78
CA LYS A 46 -11.49 -2.46 -11.63
C LYS A 46 -11.26 -1.45 -10.50
N LEU A 47 -10.01 -1.06 -10.26
CA LEU A 47 -9.67 -0.01 -9.31
C LEU A 47 -10.23 1.36 -9.73
N GLU A 48 -10.21 1.67 -11.03
CA GLU A 48 -10.74 2.92 -11.58
C GLU A 48 -12.27 2.98 -11.54
N GLU A 49 -12.98 1.86 -11.72
CA GLU A 49 -14.43 1.79 -11.50
C GLU A 49 -14.82 2.21 -10.09
N ILE A 50 -13.98 1.89 -9.10
CA ILE A 50 -14.25 2.16 -7.69
C ILE A 50 -13.81 3.59 -7.31
N THR A 51 -12.64 4.03 -7.80
CA THR A 51 -12.00 5.26 -7.30
C THR A 51 -11.93 6.41 -8.30
N GLY A 52 -12.44 6.21 -9.51
CA GLY A 52 -12.16 7.07 -10.65
C GLY A 52 -10.73 6.88 -11.20
N PRO A 53 -10.33 7.67 -12.22
CA PRO A 53 -9.04 7.49 -12.90
C PRO A 53 -7.84 7.50 -11.95
N VAL A 54 -6.99 6.48 -12.02
CA VAL A 54 -5.79 6.35 -11.17
C VAL A 54 -4.52 6.66 -11.96
N THR A 55 -3.59 7.35 -11.32
CA THR A 55 -2.25 7.58 -11.88
C THR A 55 -1.39 6.37 -11.54
N ALA A 56 -1.36 5.37 -12.42
CA ALA A 56 -0.62 4.14 -12.17
C ALA A 56 0.58 3.99 -13.11
N GLU A 57 1.77 3.93 -12.52
CA GLU A 57 2.83 3.06 -13.01
C GLU A 57 2.51 1.67 -12.44
N VAL A 58 2.06 0.75 -13.31
CA VAL A 58 1.93 -0.65 -12.91
C VAL A 58 3.34 -1.19 -12.81
N GLU A 59 3.83 -1.30 -11.59
CA GLU A 59 5.13 -1.90 -11.33
C GLU A 59 4.94 -3.30 -10.76
N TRP A 60 5.95 -4.13 -10.99
CA TRP A 60 6.07 -5.42 -10.33
C TRP A 60 6.75 -5.22 -8.98
N ALA A 61 6.22 -5.88 -7.95
CA ALA A 61 6.83 -5.92 -6.63
C ALA A 61 6.88 -7.35 -6.12
N HIS A 62 7.78 -7.63 -5.19
CA HIS A 62 7.78 -8.85 -4.43
C HIS A 62 6.97 -8.63 -3.13
N ARG A 63 5.95 -9.45 -2.90
CA ARG A 63 5.20 -9.43 -1.63
C ARG A 63 6.06 -10.09 -0.55
N GLY A 64 6.46 -9.32 0.45
CA GLY A 64 7.38 -9.75 1.50
C GLY A 64 6.70 -10.07 2.83
N SER A 65 7.48 -10.62 3.76
CA SER A 65 7.08 -10.83 5.16
C SER A 65 7.55 -9.68 6.05
N PHE A 66 6.69 -9.25 7.00
CA PHE A 66 7.08 -8.30 8.06
C PHE A 66 8.17 -8.79 8.99
N MET A 67 8.39 -10.11 9.05
CA MET A 67 9.42 -10.68 9.92
C MET A 67 10.80 -10.75 9.25
N LYS A 68 10.87 -10.61 7.93
CA LYS A 68 12.13 -10.60 7.19
C LYS A 68 12.36 -9.20 6.65
N ASP A 69 13.31 -8.51 7.25
CA ASP A 69 13.78 -7.20 6.76
C ASP A 69 14.69 -7.34 5.52
N THR A 70 14.63 -8.48 4.84
CA THR A 70 15.37 -8.80 3.63
C THR A 70 14.41 -9.25 2.54
N GLU A 71 14.79 -8.98 1.29
CA GLU A 71 14.07 -9.48 0.13
C GLU A 71 14.06 -11.03 0.14
N ASP A 72 12.88 -11.63 0.15
CA ASP A 72 12.74 -13.09 0.09
C ASP A 72 12.72 -13.51 -1.38
N ALA A 73 13.69 -14.33 -1.79
CA ALA A 73 13.75 -14.85 -3.15
C ALA A 73 12.53 -15.73 -3.53
N ASN A 74 11.79 -16.23 -2.53
CA ASN A 74 10.56 -17.00 -2.72
C ASN A 74 9.29 -16.13 -2.67
N ALA A 75 9.43 -14.80 -2.58
CA ALA A 75 8.30 -13.88 -2.56
C ALA A 75 7.50 -13.89 -3.86
N GLU A 76 6.16 -13.85 -3.74
CA GLU A 76 5.23 -13.74 -4.85
C GLU A 76 5.42 -12.43 -5.62
N LYS A 77 5.55 -12.52 -6.95
CA LYS A 77 5.55 -11.34 -7.83
C LYS A 77 4.12 -10.83 -8.01
N ILE A 78 3.87 -9.61 -7.59
CA ILE A 78 2.58 -8.95 -7.67
C ILE A 78 2.63 -7.73 -8.58
N LYS A 79 1.46 -7.28 -9.04
CA LYS A 79 1.29 -5.95 -9.63
C LYS A 79 0.68 -5.03 -8.59
N TYR A 80 1.00 -3.74 -8.66
CA TYR A 80 0.34 -2.75 -7.83
C TYR A 80 0.05 -1.46 -8.61
N CYS A 81 -0.93 -0.70 -8.14
CA CYS A 81 -1.23 0.64 -8.62
C CYS A 81 -1.06 1.66 -7.50
N ILE A 82 -0.69 2.88 -7.86
CA ILE A 82 -0.57 3.97 -6.91
C ILE A 82 -1.86 4.79 -6.92
N VAL A 83 -2.48 4.98 -5.75
CA VAL A 83 -3.65 5.84 -5.58
C VAL A 83 -3.33 7.04 -4.68
N LYS A 84 -4.05 8.15 -4.86
CA LYS A 84 -3.86 9.37 -4.04
C LYS A 84 -4.74 9.31 -2.78
N ALA A 85 -4.44 10.14 -1.78
CA ALA A 85 -5.20 10.26 -0.52
C ALA A 85 -6.73 10.23 -0.67
N LYS A 86 -7.28 11.00 -1.62
CA LYS A 86 -8.73 11.07 -1.83
C LYS A 86 -9.32 9.72 -2.28
N GLN A 87 -8.59 9.00 -3.13
CA GLN A 87 -8.97 7.68 -3.64
C GLN A 87 -8.80 6.61 -2.56
N TRP A 88 -7.71 6.68 -1.80
CA TRP A 88 -7.48 5.83 -0.63
C TRP A 88 -8.61 5.96 0.40
N ASN A 89 -8.99 7.20 0.75
CA ASN A 89 -10.08 7.45 1.70
C ASN A 89 -11.43 6.89 1.23
N PHE A 90 -11.64 6.76 -0.09
CA PHE A 90 -12.83 6.11 -0.63
C PHE A 90 -12.73 4.59 -0.48
N LEU A 91 -11.61 3.98 -0.92
CA LEU A 91 -11.36 2.54 -0.79
C LEU A 91 -11.48 2.07 0.66
N HIS A 92 -10.80 2.73 1.59
CA HIS A 92 -10.78 2.36 3.01
C HIS A 92 -12.15 2.44 3.68
N LYS A 93 -13.10 3.22 3.13
CA LYS A 93 -14.48 3.28 3.64
C LYS A 93 -15.37 2.18 3.06
N SER A 94 -15.04 1.69 1.87
CA SER A 94 -15.87 0.75 1.11
C SER A 94 -15.36 -0.68 1.15
N LEU A 95 -14.08 -0.89 1.44
CA LEU A 95 -13.38 -2.16 1.40
C LEU A 95 -12.49 -2.30 2.63
N GLU A 96 -12.44 -3.52 3.17
CA GLU A 96 -11.48 -3.88 4.21
C GLU A 96 -10.12 -4.13 3.56
N ALA A 97 -9.20 -3.16 3.70
CA ALA A 97 -7.87 -3.23 3.12
C ALA A 97 -6.83 -3.53 4.20
N HIS A 98 -6.01 -4.56 3.99
CA HIS A 98 -4.94 -4.95 4.90
C HIS A 98 -3.61 -4.37 4.45
N GLN A 99 -2.81 -3.88 5.39
CA GLN A 99 -1.47 -3.41 5.10
C GLN A 99 -0.51 -4.59 4.93
N VAL A 100 0.33 -4.53 3.90
CA VAL A 100 1.33 -5.54 3.57
C VAL A 100 2.67 -4.88 3.24
N LEU A 101 3.76 -5.64 3.34
CA LEU A 101 5.08 -5.18 2.90
C LEU A 101 5.36 -5.56 1.45
N LEU A 102 5.96 -4.61 0.75
CA LEU A 102 6.35 -4.71 -0.63
C LEU A 102 7.85 -4.43 -0.76
N TRP A 103 8.50 -5.19 -1.62
CA TRP A 103 9.85 -4.89 -2.11
C TRP A 103 9.74 -4.40 -3.54
N ILE A 104 10.10 -3.13 -3.75
CA ILE A 104 10.04 -2.46 -5.05
C ILE A 104 11.46 -1.98 -5.38
N ASN A 105 12.07 -2.55 -6.41
CA ASN A 105 13.45 -2.24 -6.81
C ASN A 105 14.45 -2.31 -5.65
N GLY A 106 14.35 -3.37 -4.82
CA GLY A 106 15.21 -3.56 -3.64
C GLY A 106 14.92 -2.63 -2.46
N VAL A 107 13.88 -1.79 -2.54
CA VAL A 107 13.48 -0.87 -1.47
C VAL A 107 12.20 -1.37 -0.80
N LYS A 108 12.24 -1.48 0.53
CA LYS A 108 11.08 -1.82 1.36
C LYS A 108 10.05 -0.68 1.32
N ARG A 109 8.79 -1.01 1.03
CA ARG A 109 7.64 -0.12 1.03
C ARG A 109 6.43 -0.80 1.66
N TYR A 110 5.44 0.00 2.02
CA TYR A 110 4.14 -0.50 2.46
C TYR A 110 3.15 -0.41 1.32
N GLY A 111 2.29 -1.41 1.22
CA GLY A 111 1.15 -1.43 0.32
C GLY A 111 -0.09 -1.96 1.01
N TYR A 112 -1.18 -2.05 0.25
CA TYR A 112 -2.46 -2.50 0.75
C TYR A 112 -3.04 -3.56 -0.16
N PHE A 113 -3.63 -4.58 0.44
CA PHE A 113 -4.31 -5.69 -0.21
C PHE A 113 -5.75 -5.75 0.25
N VAL A 114 -6.68 -5.96 -0.67
CA VAL A 114 -8.09 -6.21 -0.32
C VAL A 114 -8.36 -7.70 -0.52
N PRO A 115 -8.55 -8.49 0.55
CA PRO A 115 -8.85 -9.91 0.42
C PRO A 115 -10.26 -10.15 -0.13
N THR A 116 -10.48 -11.31 -0.74
CA THR A 116 -11.82 -11.74 -1.16
C THR A 116 -12.59 -12.27 0.06
N PRO A 117 -13.84 -11.84 0.32
CA PRO A 117 -14.61 -12.30 1.48
C PRO A 117 -14.78 -13.83 1.48
N GLY A 118 -14.46 -14.46 2.62
CA GLY A 118 -14.64 -15.91 2.81
C GLY A 118 -13.63 -16.80 2.08
N SER A 119 -12.56 -16.24 1.50
CA SER A 119 -11.51 -17.01 0.83
C SER A 119 -10.67 -17.88 1.77
N GLY A 120 -10.76 -17.71 3.09
CA GLY A 120 -9.86 -18.39 4.03
C GLY A 120 -8.39 -17.99 3.84
N ASP A 121 -8.08 -17.09 2.89
CA ASP A 121 -7.03 -16.09 3.00
C ASP A 121 -7.49 -15.09 4.09
N ASP A 122 -7.69 -15.65 5.28
CA ASP A 122 -7.89 -14.91 6.50
C ASP A 122 -6.74 -13.91 6.60
N ALA A 123 -7.01 -12.83 7.30
CA ALA A 123 -6.05 -11.83 7.73
C ALA A 123 -4.82 -12.41 8.51
N ASP A 124 -4.66 -13.73 8.57
CA ASP A 124 -3.61 -14.51 9.24
C ASP A 124 -2.32 -14.60 8.42
N SER A 125 -1.82 -13.44 7.98
CA SER A 125 -0.37 -13.22 7.93
C SER A 125 0.08 -12.10 8.86
N LEU A 126 -0.72 -11.80 9.89
CA LEU A 126 -0.17 -11.44 11.20
C LEU A 126 0.20 -12.73 11.95
N VAL A 127 1.29 -13.39 11.54
CA VAL A 127 1.91 -14.42 12.39
C VAL A 127 2.97 -13.73 13.23
N ILE A 128 2.64 -13.47 14.50
CA ILE A 128 3.65 -13.29 15.53
C ILE A 128 4.21 -14.68 15.82
N GLY A 129 5.52 -14.84 15.63
CA GLY A 129 6.30 -15.94 16.15
C GLY A 129 7.71 -15.46 16.46
N SER A 130 7.94 -15.01 17.69
CA SER A 130 9.29 -14.86 18.24
C SER A 130 9.89 -16.25 18.46
N VAL A 131 11.18 -16.41 18.15
CA VAL A 131 12.06 -17.18 19.03
C VAL A 131 13.33 -16.35 19.24
N ASN A 132 13.51 -15.93 20.49
CA ASN A 132 14.76 -15.39 20.99
C ASN A 132 15.88 -16.42 20.80
N GLY A 133 17.09 -15.94 20.50
CA GLY A 133 18.29 -16.51 21.10
C GLY A 133 18.46 -15.94 22.50
#